data_AF-A0A1S8DLC2-F1
#
_entry.id   AF-A0A1S8DLC2-F1
#
_cell.length_a   1.000
_cell.length_b   1.000
_cell.length_c   1.000
_cell.angle_alpha   90.00
_cell.angle_beta   90.00
_cell.angle_gamma   90.00
#
_symmetry.space_group_name_H-M   'P 1'
#
loop_
_entity.id
_entity.type
_entity.pdbx_description
1 polymer ?
#
loop_
_entity_poly.entity_id
_entity_poly.type
_entity_poly.pdbx_seq_one_letter_code
_entity_poly.pdbx_strand_id
1 'polypeptide(L)'
;MKVNHNGIFFAEWTGTLVELANFSELPVSELSWDETELAAAQREQFKAIRAEQVAAIRVTTAAGNVFDGDERSQERMARSITALADGETIIWVLADNSVIEASRDELREALRLAGSAQAALWAQG
;
A
#
# COMPACT_ATOMS: atom_id res chain seq x y z
N MET A 1 9.63 10.34 -26.48
CA MET A 1 9.62 11.48 -25.54
C MET A 1 10.03 10.94 -24.17
N LYS A 2 11.18 11.37 -23.63
CA LYS A 2 11.71 10.89 -22.34
C LYS A 2 11.33 11.90 -21.26
N VAL A 3 10.80 11.40 -20.15
CA VAL A 3 10.35 12.17 -18.98
C VAL A 3 11.46 12.15 -17.94
N ASN A 4 11.72 13.27 -17.27
CA ASN A 4 12.48 13.30 -16.02
C ASN A 4 11.63 13.83 -14.85
N HIS A 5 12.06 13.49 -13.64
CA HIS A 5 11.24 13.36 -12.43
C HIS A 5 10.73 14.67 -11.78
N ASN A 6 10.84 15.82 -12.44
CA ASN A 6 10.47 17.12 -11.85
C ASN A 6 9.51 17.97 -12.70
N GLY A 7 8.90 17.41 -13.76
CA GLY A 7 7.77 18.06 -14.45
C GLY A 7 8.04 19.42 -15.11
N ILE A 8 9.31 19.80 -15.33
CA ILE A 8 9.64 21.03 -16.07
C ILE A 8 9.81 20.69 -17.55
N PHE A 9 8.89 21.20 -18.38
CA PHE A 9 9.01 21.14 -19.83
C PHE A 9 10.04 22.17 -20.29
N PHE A 10 11.19 21.73 -20.82
CA PHE A 10 12.03 22.58 -21.66
C PHE A 10 11.62 22.34 -23.11
N ALA A 11 10.96 23.32 -23.72
CA ALA A 11 10.80 23.33 -25.17
C ALA A 11 12.17 23.59 -25.81
N GLU A 12 12.64 22.70 -26.68
CA GLU A 12 13.82 22.96 -27.52
C GLU A 12 13.53 24.16 -28.44
N TRP A 13 14.21 25.27 -28.18
CA TRP A 13 14.03 26.52 -28.90
C TRP A 13 14.81 26.50 -30.21
N THR A 14 14.11 26.29 -31.34
CA THR A 14 14.68 26.36 -32.70
C THR A 14 14.01 27.43 -33.56
N GLY A 15 13.58 28.54 -32.95
CA GLY A 15 12.94 29.66 -33.65
C GLY A 15 13.66 30.97 -33.42
N THR A 16 14.12 31.61 -34.49
CA THR A 16 14.68 32.97 -34.52
C THR A 16 13.81 34.00 -33.81
N LEU A 17 14.46 34.94 -33.11
CA LEU A 17 13.89 36.08 -32.37
C LEU A 17 12.80 36.83 -33.16
N VAL A 18 11.54 36.44 -32.98
CA VAL A 18 10.37 37.25 -33.33
C VAL A 18 9.31 37.02 -32.25
N GLU A 19 8.93 38.13 -31.61
CA GLU A 19 7.81 38.31 -30.69
C GLU A 19 7.67 37.32 -29.53
N LEU A 20 8.13 37.77 -28.36
CA LEU A 20 7.56 37.36 -27.08
C LEU A 20 6.09 37.82 -27.06
N ALA A 21 5.21 36.99 -27.62
CA ALA A 21 3.79 37.12 -27.40
C ALA A 21 3.56 37.13 -25.88
N ASN A 22 3.00 38.23 -25.43
CA ASN A 22 2.70 38.57 -24.06
C ASN A 22 1.95 37.41 -23.38
N PHE A 23 2.65 36.60 -22.59
CA PHE A 23 2.08 35.52 -21.77
C PHE A 23 1.32 36.12 -20.57
N SER A 24 0.48 37.13 -20.80
CA SER A 24 -0.33 37.77 -19.76
C SER A 24 -1.84 37.66 -20.02
N GLU A 25 -2.25 36.93 -21.05
CA GLU A 25 -3.67 36.76 -21.41
C GLU A 25 -4.02 35.30 -21.73
N LEU A 26 -3.45 34.34 -20.99
CA LEU A 26 -4.13 33.04 -20.91
C LEU A 26 -5.30 33.21 -19.94
N PRO A 27 -6.56 32.97 -20.37
CA PRO A 27 -7.69 32.99 -19.46
C PRO A 27 -7.48 31.85 -18.45
N VAL A 28 -7.25 32.20 -17.19
CA VAL A 28 -7.13 31.22 -16.09
C VAL A 28 -8.49 30.57 -15.74
N SER A 29 -9.51 30.75 -16.59
CA SER A 29 -10.90 30.38 -16.31
C SER A 29 -11.28 28.96 -16.74
N GLU A 30 -10.33 28.12 -17.17
CA GLU A 30 -10.64 26.77 -17.66
C GLU A 30 -9.63 25.74 -17.13
N LEU A 31 -9.35 25.81 -15.83
CA LEU A 31 -8.85 24.69 -15.02
C LEU A 31 -9.84 24.44 -13.87
N SER A 32 -11.11 24.23 -14.20
CA SER A 32 -12.05 23.62 -13.25
C SER A 32 -11.90 22.12 -13.39
N TRP A 33 -11.14 21.49 -12.49
CA TRP A 33 -11.31 20.06 -12.28
C TRP A 33 -12.76 19.84 -11.89
N ASP A 34 -13.43 18.90 -12.56
CA ASP A 34 -14.76 18.50 -12.11
C ASP A 34 -14.62 17.99 -10.67
N GLU A 35 -15.50 18.45 -9.77
CA GLU A 35 -15.50 17.99 -8.37
C GLU A 35 -15.59 16.45 -8.30
N THR A 36 -16.20 15.82 -9.32
CA THR A 36 -16.22 14.36 -9.45
C THR A 36 -14.84 13.76 -9.74
N GLU A 37 -14.03 14.39 -10.58
CA GLU A 37 -12.67 13.96 -10.90
C GLU A 37 -11.75 14.12 -9.68
N LEU A 38 -11.87 15.22 -8.95
CA LEU A 38 -11.14 15.44 -7.70
C LEU A 38 -11.51 14.41 -6.63
N ALA A 39 -12.80 14.08 -6.48
CA ALA A 39 -13.26 13.07 -5.54
C ALA A 39 -12.81 11.66 -5.93
N ALA A 40 -12.78 11.34 -7.23
CA ALA A 40 -12.26 10.08 -7.74
C ALA A 40 -10.75 9.95 -7.45
N ALA A 41 -9.97 11.00 -7.75
CA ALA A 41 -8.53 11.02 -7.49
C ALA A 41 -8.21 10.82 -5.99
N GLN A 42 -8.96 11.48 -5.10
CA GLN A 42 -8.81 11.33 -3.65
C GLN A 42 -9.12 9.90 -3.17
N ARG A 43 -10.17 9.27 -3.71
CA ARG A 43 -10.50 7.87 -3.39
C ARG A 43 -9.41 6.91 -3.84
N GLU A 44 -8.85 7.10 -5.02
CA GLU A 44 -7.75 6.25 -5.50
C GLU A 44 -6.48 6.42 -4.66
N GLN A 45 -6.14 7.64 -4.27
CA GLN A 45 -5.05 7.89 -3.32
C GLN A 45 -5.31 7.19 -1.97
N PHE A 46 -6.52 7.30 -1.44
CA PHE A 46 -6.87 6.64 -0.19
C PHE A 46 -6.78 5.12 -0.28
N LYS A 47 -7.21 4.51 -1.39
CA LYS A 47 -7.04 3.07 -1.63
C LYS A 47 -5.56 2.68 -1.70
N ALA A 48 -4.73 3.46 -2.38
CA ALA A 48 -3.30 3.19 -2.51
C ALA A 48 -2.59 3.23 -1.14
N ILE A 49 -2.82 4.30 -0.35
CA ILE A 49 -2.27 4.44 1.00
C ILE A 49 -2.71 3.27 1.87
N ARG A 50 -3.99 2.88 1.79
CA ARG A 50 -4.50 1.77 2.57
C ARG A 50 -3.85 0.44 2.19
N ALA A 51 -3.64 0.19 0.90
CA ALA A 51 -2.96 -1.00 0.42
C ALA A 51 -1.51 -1.06 0.94
N GLU A 52 -0.79 0.07 0.95
CA GLU A 52 0.54 0.17 1.55
C GLU A 52 0.53 -0.11 3.06
N GLN A 53 -0.45 0.46 3.77
CA GLN A 53 -0.62 0.21 5.21
C GLN A 53 -0.92 -1.26 5.50
N VAL A 54 -1.77 -1.91 4.70
CA VAL A 54 -2.05 -3.35 4.82
C VAL A 54 -0.81 -4.19 4.55
N ALA A 55 -0.04 -3.85 3.50
CA ALA A 55 1.21 -4.54 3.18
C ALA A 55 2.29 -4.39 4.28
N ALA A 56 2.21 -3.33 5.09
CA ALA A 56 3.14 -3.05 6.18
C ALA A 56 2.70 -3.63 7.54
N ILE A 57 1.55 -4.31 7.63
CA ILE A 57 1.07 -4.87 8.90
C ILE A 57 2.09 -5.86 9.44
N ARG A 58 2.48 -5.68 10.70
CA ARG A 58 3.23 -6.64 11.50
C ARG A 58 2.54 -6.84 12.83
N VAL A 59 2.49 -8.09 13.31
CA VAL A 59 1.81 -8.45 14.56
C VAL A 59 2.73 -9.27 15.45
N THR A 60 2.71 -8.99 16.74
CA THR A 60 3.48 -9.72 17.75
C THR A 60 2.56 -10.64 18.53
N THR A 61 2.87 -11.93 18.57
CA THR A 61 2.11 -12.94 19.32
C THR A 61 2.46 -12.91 20.81
N ALA A 62 1.69 -13.61 21.64
CA ALA A 62 2.01 -13.75 23.06
C ALA A 62 3.36 -14.47 23.31
N ALA A 63 3.83 -15.27 22.35
CA ALA A 63 5.15 -15.90 22.37
C ALA A 63 6.31 -14.93 22.05
N GLY A 64 6.00 -13.69 21.63
CA GLY A 64 6.97 -12.65 21.30
C GLY A 64 7.45 -12.66 19.85
N ASN A 65 6.95 -13.58 19.01
CA ASN A 65 7.31 -13.66 17.60
C ASN A 65 6.56 -12.61 16.78
N VAL A 66 7.26 -12.01 15.80
CA VAL A 66 6.69 -10.97 14.93
C VAL A 66 6.41 -11.52 13.54
N PHE A 67 5.14 -11.57 13.16
CA PHE A 67 4.67 -12.06 11.87
C PHE A 67 4.34 -10.90 10.93
N ASP A 68 4.58 -11.10 9.63
CA ASP A 68 3.95 -10.27 8.60
C ASP A 68 2.45 -10.54 8.59
N GLY A 69 1.65 -9.48 8.52
CA GLY A 69 0.18 -9.53 8.57
C GLY A 69 -0.50 -9.03 7.30
N ASP A 70 0.24 -8.89 6.20
CA ASP A 70 -0.32 -8.60 4.88
C ASP A 70 -1.32 -9.69 4.41
N GLU A 71 -2.09 -9.41 3.36
CA GLU A 71 -3.13 -10.32 2.85
C GLU A 71 -2.58 -11.70 2.48
N ARG A 72 -1.42 -11.77 1.82
CA ARG A 72 -0.79 -13.03 1.42
C ARG A 72 -0.31 -13.81 2.64
N SER A 73 0.23 -13.12 3.64
CA SER A 73 0.63 -13.72 4.91
C SER A 73 -0.56 -14.29 5.67
N GLN A 74 -1.70 -13.57 5.70
CA GLN A 74 -2.95 -14.06 6.28
C GLN A 74 -3.49 -15.30 5.55
N GLU A 75 -3.48 -15.32 4.21
CA GLU A 75 -3.86 -16.50 3.43
C GLU A 75 -2.98 -17.71 3.75
N ARG A 76 -1.66 -17.51 3.86
CA ARG A 76 -0.71 -18.58 4.23
C ARG A 76 -1.00 -19.10 5.63
N MET A 77 -1.24 -18.22 6.59
CA MET A 77 -1.62 -18.62 7.96
C MET A 77 -2.90 -19.45 7.93
N ALA A 78 -3.95 -18.98 7.24
CA ALA A 78 -5.22 -19.68 7.15
C ALA A 78 -5.06 -21.09 6.56
N ARG A 79 -4.29 -21.24 5.47
CA ARG A 79 -3.99 -22.55 4.86
C ARG A 79 -3.25 -23.47 5.82
N SER A 80 -2.22 -22.96 6.51
CA SER A 80 -1.46 -23.73 7.51
C SER A 80 -2.32 -24.16 8.70
N ILE A 81 -3.20 -23.28 9.20
CA ILE A 81 -4.11 -23.58 10.32
C ILE A 81 -5.10 -24.70 9.96
N THR A 82 -5.56 -24.76 8.72
CA THR A 82 -6.43 -25.83 8.22
C THR A 82 -5.68 -27.15 8.03
N ALA A 83 -4.42 -27.10 7.62
CA ALA A 83 -3.61 -28.29 7.36
C ALA A 83 -3.05 -28.94 8.63
N LEU A 84 -2.69 -28.15 9.64
CA LEU A 84 -2.08 -28.63 10.89
C LEU A 84 -3.12 -29.25 11.83
N ALA A 85 -2.77 -30.40 12.42
CA ALA A 85 -3.47 -30.95 13.57
C ALA A 85 -3.08 -30.24 14.87
N ASP A 86 -3.79 -30.55 15.95
CA ASP A 86 -3.49 -29.99 17.28
C ASP A 86 -2.12 -30.50 17.78
N GLY A 87 -1.29 -29.58 18.26
CA GLY A 87 0.06 -29.86 18.72
C GLY A 87 1.12 -29.97 17.59
N GLU A 88 0.72 -29.93 16.32
CA GLU A 88 1.68 -29.90 15.21
C GLU A 88 2.25 -28.49 15.00
N THR A 89 3.48 -28.47 14.47
CA THR A 89 4.19 -27.25 14.10
C THR A 89 4.54 -27.27 12.61
N ILE A 90 4.80 -26.09 12.06
CA ILE A 90 5.33 -25.92 10.71
C ILE A 90 6.52 -24.97 10.73
N ILE A 91 7.49 -25.20 9.85
CA ILE A 91 8.56 -24.23 9.61
C ILE A 91 7.94 -22.95 9.06
N TRP A 92 8.23 -21.84 9.73
CA TRP A 92 7.72 -20.52 9.37
C TRP A 92 8.86 -19.49 9.34
N VAL A 93 8.78 -18.54 8.41
CA VAL A 93 9.70 -17.41 8.31
C VAL A 93 8.99 -16.17 8.86
N LEU A 94 9.56 -15.56 9.89
CA LEU A 94 9.05 -14.36 10.55
C LEU A 94 9.40 -13.08 9.77
N ALA A 95 8.85 -11.95 10.19
CA ALA A 95 9.01 -10.65 9.52
C ALA A 95 10.47 -10.14 9.49
N ASP A 96 11.31 -10.63 10.40
CA ASP A 96 12.76 -10.34 10.44
C ASP A 96 13.61 -11.36 9.66
N ASN A 97 12.96 -12.27 8.91
CA ASN A 97 13.55 -13.41 8.21
C ASN A 97 14.16 -14.50 9.10
N SER A 98 13.93 -14.46 10.42
CA SER A 98 14.23 -15.61 11.27
C SER A 98 13.27 -16.76 10.99
N VAL A 99 13.71 -17.99 11.29
CA VAL A 99 12.93 -19.21 11.05
C VAL A 99 12.55 -19.81 12.40
N ILE A 100 11.27 -20.16 12.56
CA ILE A 100 10.73 -20.81 13.75
C ILE A 100 9.93 -22.06 13.39
N GLU A 101 9.63 -22.88 14.40
CA GLU A 101 8.55 -23.87 14.34
C GLU A 101 7.27 -23.23 14.90
N ALA A 102 6.42 -22.71 14.02
CA ALA A 102 5.17 -22.08 14.41
C ALA A 102 4.11 -23.15 14.69
N SER A 103 3.47 -23.06 15.86
CA SER A 103 2.34 -23.92 16.20
C SER A 103 1.05 -23.47 15.51
N ARG A 104 0.09 -24.38 15.38
CA ARG A 104 -1.26 -24.03 14.90
C ARG A 104 -1.89 -22.89 15.70
N ASP A 105 -1.77 -22.92 17.03
CA ASP A 105 -2.37 -21.92 17.92
C ASP A 105 -1.74 -20.54 17.77
N GLU A 106 -0.41 -20.49 17.63
CA GLU A 106 0.29 -19.23 17.39
C GLU A 106 -0.08 -18.61 16.04
N LEU A 107 -0.20 -19.42 14.98
CA LEU A 107 -0.66 -18.93 13.67
C LEU A 107 -2.10 -18.40 13.75
N ARG A 108 -2.99 -19.01 14.56
CA ARG A 108 -4.36 -18.50 14.78
C ARG A 108 -4.36 -17.15 15.48
N GLU A 109 -3.49 -16.99 16.49
CA GLU A 109 -3.32 -15.70 17.17
C GLU A 109 -2.83 -14.62 16.20
N ALA A 110 -1.77 -14.92 15.45
CA ALA A 110 -1.21 -14.01 14.45
C ALA A 110 -2.26 -13.60 13.40
N LEU A 111 -3.01 -14.56 12.86
CA LEU A 111 -4.08 -14.30 11.88
C LEU A 111 -5.18 -13.41 12.47
N ARG A 112 -5.60 -13.66 13.71
CA ARG A 112 -6.62 -12.84 14.39
C ARG A 112 -6.14 -11.41 14.58
N LEU A 113 -4.89 -11.21 15.00
CA LEU A 113 -4.29 -9.89 15.18
C LEU A 113 -4.18 -9.15 13.84
N ALA A 114 -3.69 -9.83 12.79
CA ALA A 114 -3.52 -9.26 11.46
C ALA A 114 -4.86 -8.84 10.85
N GLY A 115 -5.87 -9.71 10.90
CA GLY A 115 -7.22 -9.40 10.43
C GLY A 115 -7.86 -8.24 11.20
N SER A 116 -7.60 -8.14 12.51
CA SER A 116 -8.08 -7.01 13.33
C SER A 116 -7.42 -5.68 12.93
N ALA A 117 -6.10 -5.70 12.67
CA ALA A 117 -5.36 -4.53 12.19
C ALA A 117 -5.86 -4.10 10.80
N GLN A 118 -6.04 -5.04 9.86
CA GLN A 118 -6.57 -4.77 8.53
C GLN A 118 -8.00 -4.19 8.60
N ALA A 119 -8.88 -4.76 9.43
CA ALA A 119 -10.23 -4.24 9.61
C ALA A 119 -10.23 -2.79 10.14
N ALA A 120 -9.30 -2.45 11.04
CA ALA A 120 -9.15 -1.08 11.53
C ALA A 120 -8.71 -0.09 10.43
N LEU A 121 -7.91 -0.52 9.46
CA LEU A 121 -7.56 0.30 8.29
C LEU A 121 -8.76 0.50 7.35
N TRP A 122 -9.60 -0.52 7.19
CA TRP A 122 -10.82 -0.41 6.37
C TRP A 122 -11.91 0.47 6.99
N ALA A 123 -11.96 0.57 8.30
CA ALA A 123 -12.93 1.43 9.01
C ALA A 123 -12.60 2.94 8.93
N GLN A 124 -11.43 3.33 8.43
CA GLN A 124 -11.01 4.74 8.33
C GLN A 124 -11.56 5.48 7.09
N GLY A 125 -12.38 4.81 6.27
CA GLY A 125 -12.88 5.29 4.98
C GLY A 125 -14.30 5.83 4.99
#